data_AF-K1XUZ0-F1
#
_entry.id   AF-K1XUZ0-F1
#
_cell.length_a   1.000
_cell.length_b   1.000
_cell.length_c   1.000
_cell.angle_alpha   90.00
_cell.angle_beta   90.00
_cell.angle_gamma   90.00
#
_symmetry.space_group_name_H-M   'P 1'
#
loop_
_entity.id
_entity.type
_entity.pdbx_description
1 polymer ?
#
loop_
_entity_poly.entity_id
_entity_poly.type
_entity_poly.pdbx_seq_one_letter_code
_entity_poly.pdbx_strand_id
1 'polypeptide(L)' 'MKTLLYPLMALVFGLAGGCASSSSKSVVIMQHPETMEFVNCKVDGWATNGAYAENEKCVEDLKKKGYIVWGER' A
#
# COMPACT_ATOMS: atom_id res chain seq x y z
N MET A 1 -17.17 20.89 -45.35
CA MET A 1 -17.67 19.51 -45.16
C MET A 1 -16.59 18.74 -44.41
N LYS A 2 -16.84 18.37 -43.14
CA LYS A 2 -16.78 16.99 -42.61
C LYS A 2 -15.62 16.19 -43.22
N THR A 3 -14.57 15.87 -42.46
CA THR A 3 -14.61 14.75 -41.51
C THR A 3 -13.57 14.88 -40.39
N LEU A 4 -14.05 14.91 -39.14
CA LEU A 4 -13.24 14.69 -37.95
C LEU A 4 -13.03 13.18 -37.79
N LEU A 5 -11.84 12.69 -38.11
CA LEU A 5 -11.35 11.37 -37.72
C LEU A 5 -10.65 11.52 -36.37
N TYR A 6 -11.34 11.11 -35.30
CA TYR A 6 -10.75 10.94 -33.97
C TYR A 6 -10.45 9.45 -33.76
N PRO A 7 -9.17 9.05 -33.71
CA PRO A 7 -8.80 7.79 -33.07
C PRO A 7 -7.73 8.10 -32.02
N LEU A 8 -8.12 8.57 -30.83
CA LEU A 8 -7.18 8.76 -29.73
C LEU A 8 -7.90 8.81 -28.39
N MET A 9 -8.66 7.75 -28.10
CA MET A 9 -8.98 7.42 -26.72
C MET A 9 -7.76 6.69 -26.15
N ALA A 10 -6.83 7.50 -25.66
CA ALA A 10 -5.59 7.07 -25.06
C ALA A 10 -5.91 6.11 -23.89
N LEU A 11 -5.39 4.89 -24.01
CA LEU A 11 -5.17 3.99 -22.89
C LEU A 11 -4.41 4.75 -21.80
N VAL A 12 -5.09 5.12 -20.72
CA VAL A 12 -4.45 5.52 -19.46
C VAL A 12 -5.09 4.73 -18.32
N PHE A 13 -4.97 3.41 -18.40
CA PHE A 13 -5.07 2.51 -17.24
C PHE A 13 -3.71 1.80 -17.04
N GLY A 14 -2.64 2.58 -17.12
CA GLY A 14 -1.36 2.24 -16.51
C GLY A 14 -1.26 2.99 -15.19
N LEU A 15 -0.63 2.40 -14.17
CA LEU A 15 -0.40 2.94 -12.81
C LEU A 15 -1.42 2.54 -11.73
N ALA A 16 -1.75 1.25 -11.64
CA ALA A 16 -2.07 0.64 -10.34
C ALA A 16 -1.21 -0.60 -10.07
N GLY A 17 -0.06 -0.72 -10.73
CA GLY A 17 1.03 -1.56 -10.25
C GLY A 17 1.64 -0.87 -9.04
N GLY A 18 0.97 -1.02 -7.89
CA GLY A 18 1.49 -0.58 -6.61
C GLY A 18 2.94 -1.05 -6.49
N CYS A 19 3.82 -0.12 -6.14
CA CYS A 19 5.16 -0.45 -5.71
C CYS A 19 5.04 -1.44 -4.54
N ALA A 20 5.17 -2.73 -4.84
CA ALA A 20 5.47 -3.75 -3.85
C ALA A 20 6.91 -3.51 -3.39
N SER A 21 7.12 -2.46 -2.60
CA SER A 21 8.28 -2.35 -1.74
C SER A 21 8.06 -3.39 -0.65
N SER A 22 8.46 -4.63 -0.93
CA SER A 22 8.55 -5.67 0.08
C SER A 22 9.68 -5.27 1.03
N SER A 23 9.29 -4.44 1.99
CA SER A 23 10.16 -3.96 3.04
C SER A 23 10.16 -5.08 4.08
N SER A 24 11.28 -5.79 4.22
CA SER A 24 11.49 -6.86 5.22
C SER A 24 11.55 -6.31 6.66
N LYS A 25 10.70 -5.33 6.97
CA LYS A 25 10.67 -4.61 8.24
C LYS A 25 9.96 -5.44 9.27
N SER A 26 10.52 -5.45 10.46
CA SER A 26 9.96 -6.21 11.56
C SER A 26 8.77 -5.49 12.16
N VAL A 27 8.67 -4.16 12.07
CA VAL A 27 7.49 -3.42 12.51
C VAL A 27 7.22 -2.22 11.59
N VAL A 28 5.98 -2.13 11.12
CA VAL A 28 5.44 -0.94 10.44
C VAL A 28 4.41 -0.28 11.35
N ILE A 29 4.61 1.00 11.63
CA ILE A 29 3.74 1.81 12.49
C ILE A 29 2.80 2.61 11.58
N MET A 30 1.51 2.38 11.74
CA MET A 30 0.42 3.01 10.99
C MET A 30 -0.24 4.07 11.87
N GLN A 31 -0.60 5.23 11.31
CA GLN A 31 -1.33 6.29 12.00
C GLN A 31 -2.60 6.65 11.22
N HIS A 32 -3.73 6.79 11.90
CA HIS A 32 -4.94 7.38 11.31
C HIS A 32 -4.92 8.90 11.49
N PRO A 33 -4.97 9.70 10.40
CA PRO A 33 -4.76 11.14 10.47
C PRO A 33 -5.89 11.91 11.17
N GLU A 34 -7.12 11.39 11.14
CA GLU A 34 -8.27 12.08 11.74
C GLU A 34 -8.44 11.79 13.23
N THR A 35 -8.11 10.57 13.66
CA THR A 35 -8.32 10.10 15.04
C THR A 35 -7.02 10.10 15.85
N MET A 36 -5.87 10.31 15.18
CA MET A 36 -4.53 10.21 15.75
C MET A 36 -4.22 8.82 16.37
N GLU A 37 -4.95 7.79 15.94
CA GLU A 37 -4.76 6.41 16.40
C GLU A 37 -3.52 5.79 15.78
N PHE A 38 -2.74 5.03 16.57
CA PHE A 38 -1.57 4.31 16.10
C PHE A 38 -1.76 2.80 16.19
N VAL A 39 -1.46 2.09 15.10
CA VAL A 39 -1.54 0.64 14.99
C VAL A 39 -0.23 0.09 14.45
N ASN A 40 0.29 -0.98 15.05
CA ASN A 40 1.54 -1.60 14.64
C ASN A 40 1.29 -2.90 13.88
N CYS A 41 1.76 -2.99 12.64
CA CYS A 41 1.94 -4.26 11.95
C CYS A 41 3.32 -4.81 12.34
N LYS A 42 3.36 -5.84 13.19
CA LYS A 42 4.60 -6.46 13.68
C LYS A 42 4.80 -7.86 13.09
N VAL A 43 6.03 -8.15 12.74
CA VAL A 43 6.59 -9.47 12.45
C VAL A 43 7.41 -9.91 13.66
N ASP A 44 7.24 -11.16 14.11
CA ASP A 44 8.04 -11.69 15.23
C ASP A 44 9.49 -11.98 14.82
N GLY A 45 10.41 -11.97 15.78
CA GLY A 45 11.86 -12.08 15.52
C GLY A 45 12.31 -13.43 14.94
N TRP A 46 11.45 -14.45 14.95
CA TRP A 46 11.67 -15.77 14.34
C TRP A 46 10.80 -15.96 13.09
N ALA A 47 10.48 -14.87 12.41
CA ALA A 47 9.54 -14.89 11.31
C ALA A 47 10.03 -15.66 10.08
N THR A 48 9.13 -16.47 9.56
CA THR A 48 9.24 -17.08 8.25
C THR A 48 8.82 -16.08 7.17
N ASN A 49 9.12 -16.37 5.89
CA ASN A 49 8.67 -15.56 4.76
C ASN A 49 7.15 -15.30 4.77
N GLY A 50 6.35 -16.23 5.32
CA GLY A 50 4.90 -16.06 5.46
C GLY A 50 4.52 -14.92 6.41
N ALA A 51 5.26 -14.71 7.49
CA ALA A 51 4.96 -13.66 8.47
C ALA A 51 5.23 -12.25 7.93
N TYR A 52 6.20 -12.10 7.02
CA TYR A 52 6.40 -10.83 6.30
C TYR A 52 5.24 -10.54 5.34
N ALA A 53 4.71 -11.57 4.65
CA ALA A 53 3.53 -11.41 3.80
C ALA A 53 2.26 -11.07 4.60
N GLU A 54 2.11 -11.59 5.83
CA GLU A 54 1.03 -11.20 6.74
C GLU A 54 1.17 -9.76 7.21
N ASN A 55 2.41 -9.28 7.41
CA ASN A 55 2.65 -7.88 7.73
C ASN A 55 2.26 -6.95 6.60
N GLU A 56 2.64 -7.29 5.37
CA GLU A 56 2.24 -6.54 4.17
C GLU A 56 0.71 -6.45 4.07
N LYS A 57 0.00 -7.58 4.29
CA LYS A 57 -1.47 -7.58 4.35
C LYS A 57 -2.03 -6.66 5.44
N CYS A 58 -1.45 -6.68 6.64
CA CYS A 58 -1.83 -5.77 7.72
C CYS A 58 -1.70 -4.30 7.29
N VAL A 59 -0.58 -3.93 6.66
CA VAL A 59 -0.33 -2.58 6.17
C VAL A 59 -1.33 -2.19 5.09
N GLU A 60 -1.59 -3.07 4.11
CA GLU A 60 -2.55 -2.81 3.04
C GLU A 60 -3.98 -2.63 3.55
N ASP A 61 -4.41 -3.46 4.50
CA ASP A 61 -5.76 -3.38 5.05
C ASP A 61 -5.96 -2.13 5.89
N LEU A 62 -4.92 -1.67 6.61
CA LEU A 62 -4.96 -0.40 7.33
C LEU A 62 -4.93 0.80 6.38
N LYS A 63 -4.17 0.73 5.28
CA LYS A 63 -4.21 1.76 4.22
C LYS A 63 -5.61 1.91 3.63
N LYS A 64 -6.32 0.80 3.35
CA LYS A 64 -7.71 0.82 2.87
C LYS A 64 -8.68 1.46 3.89
N LYS A 65 -8.34 1.42 5.18
CA LYS A 65 -9.10 2.05 6.27
C LYS A 65 -8.70 3.51 6.51
N GLY A 66 -7.83 4.09 5.70
CA GLY A 66 -7.41 5.50 5.83
C GLY A 66 -6.18 5.73 6.70
N TYR A 67 -5.50 4.67 7.15
CA TYR A 67 -4.24 4.82 7.86
C TYR A 67 -3.07 5.09 6.91
N ILE A 68 -2.11 5.87 7.38
CA ILE A 68 -0.85 6.16 6.68
C ILE A 68 0.33 5.55 7.43
N VAL A 69 1.40 5.22 6.71
CA VAL A 69 2.65 4.78 7.35
C VAL A 69 3.28 5.97 8.06
N TRP A 70 3.47 5.86 9.36
CA TRP A 70 4.13 6.87 10.18
C TRP A 70 5.61 6.57 10.38
N GLY A 71 5.98 5.29 10.51
CA GLY A 71 7.38 4.87 10.65
C GLY A 71 7.57 3.38 10.45
N GLU A 72 8.83 2.98 10.21
CA GLU A 72 9.25 1.60 9.99
C GLU A 72 10.50 1.30 10.84
N ARG A 73 10.59 0.08 11.40
CA ARG A 73 11.74 -0.38 12.19
C ARG A 73 12.01 -1.87 12.01
#